data_AF-A0AAV7PCS2-F1
#
_entry.id   AF-A0AAV7PCS2-F1
#
_cell.length_a   1.000
_cell.length_b   1.000
_cell.length_c   1.000
_cell.angle_alpha   90.00
_cell.angle_beta   90.00
_cell.angle_gamma   90.00
#
_symmetry.space_group_name_H-M   'P 1'
#
loop_
_entity.id
_entity.type
_entity.pdbx_description
1 polymer ?
#
loop_
_entity_poly.entity_id
_entity_poly.type
_entity_poly.pdbx_seq_one_letter_code
_entity_poly.pdbx_strand_id
1 'polypeptide(L)' 'MVMERMNIGNLSRAELQSLCKERGLNAGRKTSKVDLQLALRAYEEAKRLEAVIEEDDPEEHLSLNEDEDPKGIPEL' A
#
# COMPACT_ATOMS: atom_id res chain seq x y z
N MET A 1 -5.75 -8.27 -10.56
CA MET A 1 -4.79 -9.41 -10.55
C MET A 1 -4.64 -9.86 -9.10
N VAL A 2 -5.08 -11.06 -8.75
CA VAL A 2 -4.90 -11.58 -7.38
C VAL A 2 -3.45 -12.03 -7.26
N MET A 3 -2.62 -11.31 -6.51
CA MET A 3 -1.26 -11.76 -6.23
C MET A 3 -1.34 -13.06 -5.44
N GLU A 4 -0.93 -14.17 -6.06
CA GLU A 4 -0.80 -15.47 -5.40
C GLU A 4 0.12 -15.32 -4.19
N ARG A 5 -0.36 -15.69 -2.99
CA ARG A 5 0.43 -15.57 -1.75
C ARG A 5 1.69 -16.42 -1.89
N MET A 6 2.84 -15.77 -2.03
CA MET A 6 4.10 -16.47 -2.17
C MET A 6 4.44 -17.17 -0.84
N ASN A 7 4.72 -18.48 -0.87
CA ASN A 7 5.03 -19.23 0.33
C ASN A 7 6.51 -19.04 0.75
N ILE A 8 6.83 -17.83 1.19
CA ILE A 8 8.17 -17.32 1.56
C ILE A 8 8.85 -18.21 2.63
N GLY A 9 8.06 -18.95 3.44
CA GLY A 9 8.56 -19.81 4.51
C GLY A 9 9.45 -20.96 4.03
N ASN A 10 9.13 -21.55 2.87
CA ASN A 10 9.81 -22.75 2.36
C ASN A 10 10.98 -22.44 1.43
N LEU A 11 11.13 -21.20 1.00
CA LEU A 11 12.18 -20.80 0.06
C LEU A 11 13.58 -20.88 0.69
N SER A 12 14.56 -21.22 -0.13
CA SER A 12 15.98 -21.16 0.23
C SER A 12 16.44 -19.70 0.36
N ARG A 13 17.56 -19.49 1.05
CA ARG A 13 18.16 -18.16 1.18
C ARG A 13 18.49 -17.54 -0.19
N ALA A 14 18.92 -18.36 -1.16
CA ALA A 14 19.24 -17.89 -2.50
C ALA A 14 18.00 -17.42 -3.26
N GLU A 15 16.91 -18.19 -3.22
CA GLU A 15 15.63 -17.81 -3.81
C GLU A 15 15.09 -16.52 -3.19
N LEU A 16 15.11 -16.43 -1.86
CA LEU A 16 14.71 -15.22 -1.13
C LEU A 16 15.55 -14.01 -1.55
N GLN A 17 16.86 -14.18 -1.74
CA GLN A 17 17.74 -13.11 -2.17
C GLN A 17 17.47 -12.67 -3.61
N SER A 18 17.18 -13.61 -4.52
CA SER A 18 16.78 -13.30 -5.89
C SER A 18 15.47 -12.52 -5.92
N LEU A 19 14.47 -12.96 -5.14
CA LEU A 19 13.19 -12.27 -5.03
C LEU A 19 13.34 -10.86 -4.46
N CYS A 20 14.16 -10.68 -3.42
CA CYS A 20 14.46 -9.34 -2.92
C CYS A 20 15.01 -8.44 -4.04
N LYS A 21 15.96 -8.94 -4.85
CA LYS A 21 16.51 -8.17 -5.97
C LYS A 21 15.49 -7.85 -7.05
N GLU A 22 14.66 -8.82 -7.44
CA GLU A 22 13.59 -8.62 -8.44
C GLU A 22 12.58 -7.56 -8.00
N ARG A 23 12.30 -7.48 -6.69
CA ARG A 23 11.41 -6.47 -6.10
C ARG A 23 12.12 -5.15 -5.78
N GLY A 24 13.39 -4.98 -6.17
CA GLY A 24 14.18 -3.77 -5.92
C GLY A 24 14.62 -3.59 -4.46
N LEU A 25 14.46 -4.61 -3.61
CA LEU A 25 14.92 -4.60 -2.22
C LEU A 25 16.44 -4.80 -2.18
N ASN A 26 17.14 -3.89 -1.52
CA ASN A 26 18.59 -3.95 -1.42
C ASN A 26 19.04 -4.95 -0.33
N ALA A 27 19.05 -6.23 -0.69
CA ALA A 27 19.48 -7.32 0.20
C ALA A 27 20.98 -7.63 0.02
N GLY A 28 21.79 -7.19 0.98
CA GLY A 28 23.23 -7.43 1.01
C GLY A 28 23.62 -8.91 1.07
N ARG A 29 24.86 -9.21 0.67
CA ARG A 29 25.39 -10.60 0.65
C ARG A 29 25.42 -11.27 2.03
N LYS A 30 25.38 -10.48 3.11
CA LYS A 30 25.38 -10.95 4.52
C LYS A 30 23.98 -11.00 5.16
N THR A 31 22.93 -10.58 4.44
CA THR A 31 21.56 -10.61 4.94
C THR A 31 21.15 -12.05 5.26
N SER A 32 20.60 -12.26 6.45
CA SER A 32 20.22 -13.59 6.92
C SER A 32 18.95 -14.08 6.21
N LYS A 33 18.68 -15.39 6.26
CA LYS A 33 17.44 -15.94 5.69
C LYS A 33 16.21 -15.25 6.30
N VAL A 34 16.21 -15.07 7.62
CA VAL A 34 15.10 -14.46 8.36
C VAL A 34 14.88 -13.02 7.92
N ASP A 35 15.95 -12.24 7.76
CA ASP A 35 15.85 -10.84 7.31
C ASP A 35 15.29 -10.75 5.89
N LEU A 36 15.69 -11.65 4.98
CA LEU A 36 15.15 -11.70 3.62
C LEU A 36 13.65 -12.04 3.64
N GLN A 37 13.23 -12.99 4.48
CA GLN A 37 11.81 -13.34 4.64
C GLN A 37 11.01 -12.16 5.19
N LEU A 38 11.55 -11.45 6.18
CA LEU A 38 10.91 -10.28 6.77
C LEU A 38 10.76 -9.15 5.75
N ALA A 39 11.82 -8.86 4.98
CA ALA A 39 11.80 -7.83 3.94
C ALA A 39 10.75 -8.12 2.85
N LEU A 40 10.65 -9.38 2.40
CA LEU A 40 9.65 -9.79 1.40
C LEU A 40 8.22 -9.68 1.95
N ARG A 41 7.98 -10.10 3.20
CA ARG A 41 6.66 -9.94 3.84
C ARG A 41 6.27 -8.47 4.00
N ALA A 42 7.22 -7.63 4.42
CA ALA A 42 6.97 -6.20 4.58
C ALA A 42 6.64 -5.53 3.23
N TYR A 43 7.33 -5.93 2.16
CA TYR A 43 7.04 -5.47 0.81
C TYR A 43 5.64 -5.88 0.33
N GLU A 44 5.24 -7.13 0.53
CA GLU A 44 3.89 -7.60 0.16
C GLU A 44 2.80 -6.87 0.94
N GLU A 45 2.99 -6.65 2.24
CA GLU A 45 2.02 -5.92 3.06
C GLU A 45 1.94 -4.44 2.65
N ALA A 46 3.08 -3.81 2.34
CA ALA A 46 3.10 -2.44 1.81
C ALA A 46 2.33 -2.35 0.48
N LYS A 47 2.53 -3.30 -0.44
CA LYS A 47 1.76 -3.36 -1.70
C LYS A 47 0.27 -3.60 -1.48
N ARG A 48 -0.10 -4.40 -0.48
CA ARG A 48 -1.50 -4.61 -0.10
C ARG A 48 -2.13 -3.31 0.41
N LEU A 49 -1.41 -2.55 1.25
CA LEU A 49 -1.88 -1.26 1.77
C LEU A 49 -1.97 -0.20 0.67
N GLU A 50 -0.99 -0.14 -0.25
CA GLU A 50 -1.06 0.74 -1.43
C GLU A 50 -2.32 0.45 -2.26
N ALA A 51 -2.65 -0.82 -2.51
CA ALA A 51 -3.85 -1.20 -3.26
C ALA A 51 -5.15 -0.79 -2.54
N VAL A 52 -5.17 -0.82 -1.20
CA VAL A 52 -6.33 -0.34 -0.41
C VAL A 52 -6.46 1.18 -0.50
N ILE A 53 -5.35 1.92 -0.54
CA ILE A 53 -5.37 3.38 -0.67
C ILE A 53 -5.77 3.81 -2.10
N GLU A 54 -5.37 3.04 -3.11
CA GLU A 54 -5.73 3.31 -4.52
C GLU A 54 -7.21 3.00 -4.84
N GLU A 55 -7.87 2.14 -4.05
CA GLU A 55 -9.33 1.91 -4.14
C GLU A 55 -10.17 2.97 -3.40
N ASP A 56 -9.55 3.79 -2.56
CA ASP A 56 -10.15 4.94 -1.86
C ASP A 56 -9.85 6.23 -2.64
N ASP A 57 -10.13 6.24 -3.95
CA ASP A 57 -10.11 7.46 -4.76
C ASP A 57 -11.21 8.40 -4.22
N PRO A 58 -10.89 9.55 -3.61
CA PRO A 58 -11.88 10.49 -3.13
C PRO A 58 -12.38 11.38 -4.27
N GLU A 59 -12.62 10.83 -5.46
CA GLU A 59 -13.45 11.48 -6.47
C GLU A 59 -14.92 11.21 -6.17
N GLU A 60 -15.46 11.74 -5.06
CA GLU A 60 -16.88 12.08 -5.03
C GLU A 60 -17.25 13.05 -3.90
N HIS A 61 -17.77 14.20 -4.32
CA HIS A 61 -18.56 15.21 -3.58
C HIS A 61 -17.82 16.30 -2.79
N LEU A 62 -17.15 17.20 -3.52
CA LEU A 62 -17.29 18.62 -3.24
C LEU A 62 -18.20 19.25 -4.31
N SER A 63 -19.48 18.91 -4.27
CA SER A 63 -20.51 19.77 -4.86
C SER A 63 -20.70 20.95 -3.92
N LEU A 64 -20.06 22.07 -4.27
CA LEU A 64 -20.35 23.39 -3.71
C LEU A 64 -21.85 23.65 -3.88
N ASN A 65 -22.64 23.47 -2.83
CA ASN A 65 -23.90 24.19 -2.71
C ASN A 65 -23.55 25.57 -2.14
N GLU A 66 -23.05 26.46 -3.00
CA GLU A 66 -23.12 27.91 -2.77
C GLU A 66 -24.53 28.38 -3.10
N ASP A 67 -25.51 28.00 -2.28
CA ASP A 67 -26.86 28.55 -2.37
C ASP A 67 -27.55 28.42 -1.01
N GLU A 68 -27.22 29.30 -0.07
CA GLU A 68 -28.22 29.81 0.84
C GLU A 68 -27.93 31.29 1.12
N ASP A 69 -28.60 32.15 0.34
CA ASP A 69 -28.93 33.52 0.71
C ASP A 69 -29.27 33.60 2.21
N PRO A 70 -28.57 34.41 3.02
CA PRO A 70 -29.07 34.72 4.36
C PRO A 70 -30.37 35.51 4.19
N LYS A 71 -31.50 34.82 4.32
CA LYS A 71 -32.83 35.42 4.42
C LYS A 71 -32.81 36.55 5.45
N GLY A 72 -33.38 37.68 5.04
CA GLY A 72 -33.36 38.94 5.73
C GLY A 72 -33.70 38.86 7.22
N ILE A 73 -32.91 39.62 7.97
CA ILE A 73 -33.21 40.06 9.34
C ILE A 73 -34.56 40.81 9.30
N PRO A 74 -35.58 40.39 10.06
CA PRO A 74 -36.73 41.26 10.27
C PRO A 74 -36.33 42.34 11.29
N GLU A 75 -36.20 43.59 10.83
CA GLU A 75 -36.32 44.75 11.71
C GLU A 75 -37.79 44.86 12.12
N LEU A 76 -38.09 44.63 13.40
CA LEU A 76 -39.27 45.15 14.11
C LEU A 76 -38.99 45.17 15.62
#